data_AF-A0A1N7H9D4-F1
#
_entry.id   AF-A0A1N7H9D4-F1
#
_cell.length_a   1.000
_cell.length_b   1.000
_cell.length_c   1.000
_cell.angle_alpha   90.00
_cell.angle_beta   90.00
_cell.angle_gamma   90.00
#
_symmetry.space_group_name_H-M   'P 1'
#
loop_
_entity.id
_entity.type
_entity.pdbx_description
1 polymer ?
#
loop_
_entity_poly.entity_id
_entity_poly.type
_entity_poly.pdbx_seq_one_letter_code
_entity_poly.pdbx_strand_id
1 'polypeptide(L)'
;MDRHAWKPFLQRWSEEWRIAHPGEEPDGDPWLGCPPATEDEVQALEARLGCVLPPSFREFLLVTNGWRHAGNFVWSLRGTEEIGWLTDLEPMWAETWVDREVKYEDPAAARSLLISLRADAGVVYLDPGDVDERGEWAAYDVFSWRARGPERHDSFHEKMYHFYAGFHALDRPRCETQREWDATVEDARLASLRGEVDRPLAVFAQAARFGRDRASFLLFQMRTLLRSEDGGLFYPRPTKSDDTGSWTLDEDLFATQVLPLLSAARQQARRFGSDSMPRSRQDRGSQRVKYQFPGDGRTQRVERPLGRHQARREEPAFRVCFGDPEFDAAAHAALDAGEDAWPRLLDALVHWRPLHEDHIAPIALLADPRAARLITPERGRELLATSRG
;
A
#
# COMPACT_ATOMS: atom_id res chain seq x y z
N MET A 1 14.78 -8.89 16.63
CA MET A 1 15.59 -9.39 15.49
C MET A 1 17.02 -9.58 16.02
N ASP A 2 17.88 -10.37 15.40
CA ASP A 2 19.27 -10.56 15.88
C ASP A 2 20.15 -9.41 15.36
N ARG A 3 21.04 -8.83 16.19
CA ARG A 3 22.07 -7.83 15.81
C ARG A 3 22.75 -8.09 14.47
N HIS A 4 22.88 -9.36 14.08
CA HIS A 4 23.48 -9.80 12.82
C HIS A 4 22.66 -9.44 11.56
N ALA A 5 21.38 -9.07 11.71
CA ALA A 5 20.50 -8.70 10.60
C ALA A 5 20.61 -7.22 10.20
N TRP A 6 20.93 -6.31 11.14
CA TRP A 6 20.96 -4.87 10.85
C TRP A 6 22.04 -4.47 9.86
N LYS A 7 23.28 -4.92 10.06
CA LYS A 7 24.41 -4.51 9.21
C LYS A 7 24.20 -4.88 7.73
N PRO A 8 23.87 -6.14 7.37
CA PRO A 8 23.58 -6.49 5.97
C PRO A 8 22.40 -5.69 5.38
N PHE A 9 21.32 -5.50 6.15
CA PHE A 9 20.15 -4.73 5.72
C PHE A 9 20.51 -3.28 5.37
N LEU A 10 21.21 -2.59 6.28
CA LEU A 10 21.62 -1.21 6.10
C LEU A 10 22.68 -1.05 4.99
N GLN A 11 23.54 -2.06 4.78
CA GLN A 11 24.51 -2.06 3.69
C GLN A 11 23.79 -2.10 2.34
N ARG A 12 22.85 -3.04 2.19
CA ARG A 12 21.99 -3.13 1.00
C ARG A 12 21.23 -1.83 0.77
N TRP A 13 20.65 -1.22 1.82
CA TRP A 13 19.97 0.07 1.68
C TRP A 13 20.92 1.17 1.19
N SER A 14 22.11 1.29 1.77
CA SER A 14 23.08 2.31 1.34
C SER A 14 23.48 2.17 -0.13
N GLU A 15 23.72 0.93 -0.58
CA GLU A 15 24.04 0.63 -1.98
C GLU A 15 22.90 0.99 -2.93
N GLU A 16 21.66 0.65 -2.57
CA GLU A 16 20.48 0.91 -3.38
C GLU A 16 20.10 2.39 -3.43
N TRP A 17 20.30 3.12 -2.33
CA TRP A 17 20.09 4.56 -2.28
C TRP A 17 20.99 5.29 -3.28
N ARG A 18 22.26 4.88 -3.37
CA ARG A 18 23.22 5.43 -4.34
C ARG A 18 22.85 5.12 -5.80
N ILE A 19 22.21 3.96 -6.05
CA ILE A 19 21.67 3.64 -7.38
C ILE A 19 20.56 4.63 -7.77
N ALA A 20 19.69 5.00 -6.83
CA ALA A 20 18.63 5.98 -7.07
C ALA A 20 19.16 7.42 -7.21
N HIS A 21 20.26 7.77 -6.55
CA HIS A 21 20.77 9.14 -6.46
C HIS A 21 22.23 9.26 -6.99
N PRO A 22 22.50 9.02 -8.29
CA PRO A 22 23.85 8.89 -8.84
C PRO A 22 24.70 10.17 -8.89
N GLY A 23 24.27 11.26 -8.26
CA GLY A 23 25.02 12.53 -8.15
C GLY A 23 25.01 13.14 -6.76
N GLU A 24 24.38 12.46 -5.79
CA GLU A 24 24.43 12.85 -4.38
C GLU A 24 25.48 11.95 -3.72
N GLU A 25 26.70 12.47 -3.54
CA GLU A 25 27.70 11.79 -2.72
C GLU A 25 27.35 12.02 -1.24
N PRO A 26 27.09 10.97 -0.44
CA PRO A 26 26.85 11.11 1.00
C PRO A 26 28.16 11.50 1.69
N ASP A 27 28.56 12.77 1.65
CA ASP A 27 29.83 13.28 2.21
C ASP A 27 31.08 12.44 1.85
N GLY A 28 31.04 11.68 0.75
CA GLY A 28 32.11 10.76 0.31
C GLY A 28 32.11 9.34 0.90
N ASP A 29 31.16 8.99 1.79
CA ASP A 29 31.05 7.65 2.37
C ASP A 29 29.97 6.82 1.65
N PRO A 30 30.28 5.61 1.12
CA PRO A 30 29.26 4.69 0.59
C PRO A 30 28.26 4.20 1.64
N TRP A 31 28.50 4.42 2.93
CA TRP A 31 27.63 4.07 4.05
C TRP A 31 26.77 5.25 4.50
N LEU A 32 25.44 5.08 4.53
CA LEU A 32 24.52 6.14 4.98
C LEU A 32 24.55 6.38 6.49
N GLY A 33 24.98 5.38 7.26
CA GLY A 33 25.04 5.48 8.71
C GLY A 33 26.22 6.29 9.23
N CYS A 34 26.24 6.48 10.54
CA CYS A 34 27.37 7.02 11.29
C CYS A 34 28.23 5.88 11.88
N PRO A 35 29.42 6.17 12.43
CA PRO A 35 30.18 5.21 13.24
C PRO A 35 29.30 4.56 14.32
N PRO A 36 29.49 3.26 14.62
CA PRO A 36 28.69 2.58 15.64
C PRO A 36 28.89 3.20 17.02
N ALA A 37 27.82 3.21 17.83
CA ALA A 37 27.94 3.56 19.24
C ALA A 37 28.67 2.43 19.98
N THR A 38 29.48 2.80 20.95
CA THR A 38 30.06 1.87 21.91
C THR A 38 29.00 1.41 22.91
N GLU A 39 29.23 0.25 23.53
CA GLU A 39 28.34 -0.26 24.58
C GLU A 39 28.22 0.73 25.75
N ASP A 40 29.31 1.42 26.09
CA ASP A 40 29.36 2.43 27.15
C ASP A 40 28.52 3.67 26.80
N GLU A 41 28.54 4.13 25.54
CA GLU A 41 27.70 5.24 25.08
C GLU A 41 26.21 4.90 25.13
N VAL A 42 25.85 3.66 24.76
CA VAL A 42 24.46 3.19 24.82
C VAL A 42 24.00 3.05 26.28
N GLN A 43 24.84 2.51 27.17
CA GLN A 43 24.55 2.44 28.60
C GLN A 43 24.42 3.83 29.23
N ALA A 44 25.27 4.78 28.84
CA ALA A 44 25.19 6.17 29.30
C ALA A 44 23.88 6.83 28.82
N LEU A 45 23.44 6.55 27.60
CA LEU A 45 22.14 6.99 27.09
C LEU A 45 20.99 6.42 27.93
N GLU A 46 20.98 5.11 28.20
CA GLU A 46 19.95 4.47 29.02
C GLU A 46 19.92 5.03 30.44
N ALA A 47 21.08 5.24 31.05
CA ALA A 47 21.19 5.87 32.36
C ALA A 47 20.65 7.31 32.35
N ARG A 48 20.90 8.07 31.27
CA ARG A 48 20.38 9.44 31.09
C ARG A 48 18.87 9.47 30.90
N LEU A 49 18.31 8.49 30.20
CA LEU A 49 16.86 8.37 29.98
C LEU A 49 16.14 7.69 31.16
N GLY A 50 16.86 7.00 32.05
CA GLY A 50 16.26 6.26 33.16
C GLY A 50 15.48 5.00 32.73
N CYS A 51 15.72 4.49 31.52
CA CYS A 51 15.06 3.32 30.97
C CYS A 51 16.00 2.55 30.02
N VAL A 52 15.73 1.26 29.85
CA VAL A 52 16.44 0.39 28.89
C VAL A 52 15.79 0.54 27.52
N LEU A 53 16.59 0.75 26.48
CA LEU A 53 16.09 0.93 25.12
C LEU A 53 15.47 -0.36 24.56
N PRO A 54 14.51 -0.25 23.62
CA PRO A 54 13.94 -1.43 22.98
C PRO A 54 15.03 -2.18 22.20
N PRO A 55 15.03 -3.53 22.20
CA PRO A 55 16.14 -4.34 21.70
C PRO A 55 16.59 -3.95 20.29
N SER A 56 15.64 -3.79 19.35
CA SER A 56 15.98 -3.45 17.96
C SER A 56 16.64 -2.08 17.80
N PHE A 57 16.27 -1.09 18.63
CA PHE A 57 16.88 0.25 18.60
C PHE A 57 18.26 0.25 19.25
N ARG A 58 18.43 -0.48 20.36
CA ARG A 58 19.74 -0.67 21.00
C ARG A 58 20.73 -1.30 20.02
N GLU A 59 20.35 -2.41 19.39
CA GLU A 59 21.18 -3.10 18.41
C GLU A 59 21.50 -2.23 17.20
N PHE A 60 20.54 -1.42 16.75
CA PHE A 60 20.76 -0.46 15.67
C PHE A 60 21.84 0.56 16.03
N LEU A 61 21.82 1.15 17.22
CA LEU A 61 22.83 2.11 17.67
C LEU A 61 24.23 1.50 17.73
N LEU A 62 24.34 0.23 18.14
CA LEU A 62 25.60 -0.53 18.15
C LEU A 62 26.13 -0.86 16.75
N VAL A 63 25.29 -0.79 15.71
CA VAL A 63 25.70 -0.91 14.31
C VAL A 63 25.98 0.47 13.71
N THR A 64 25.20 1.48 14.08
CA THR A 64 25.33 2.85 13.56
C THR A 64 24.71 3.88 14.51
N ASN A 65 25.51 4.86 14.94
CA ASN A 65 25.07 5.87 15.88
C ASN A 65 24.34 7.03 15.19
N GLY A 66 23.14 6.76 14.68
CA GLY A 66 22.39 7.66 13.81
C GLY A 66 22.48 7.25 12.34
N TRP A 67 21.58 7.80 11.53
CA TRP A 67 21.41 7.35 10.14
C TRP A 67 20.91 8.46 9.25
N ARG A 68 21.45 8.57 8.04
CA ARG A 68 21.07 9.59 7.04
C ARG A 68 20.11 8.99 6.02
N HIS A 69 19.23 9.83 5.47
CA HIS A 69 18.27 9.45 4.44
C HIS A 69 17.37 8.26 4.86
N ALA A 70 16.76 8.36 6.05
CA ALA A 70 15.78 7.40 6.55
C ALA A 70 14.45 7.52 5.77
N GLY A 71 14.44 7.02 4.53
CA GLY A 71 13.33 7.21 3.60
C GLY A 71 13.30 8.62 3.02
N ASN A 72 12.21 8.97 2.34
CA ASN A 72 12.14 10.22 1.56
C ASN A 72 11.86 11.48 2.39
N PHE A 73 11.35 11.33 3.62
CA PHE A 73 10.85 12.44 4.43
C PHE A 73 11.56 12.59 5.78
N VAL A 74 12.51 11.70 6.10
CA VAL A 74 13.34 11.80 7.30
C VAL A 74 14.79 11.82 6.85
N TRP A 75 15.37 13.02 6.87
CA TRP A 75 16.74 13.25 6.38
C TRP A 75 17.79 12.69 7.32
N SER A 76 17.53 12.65 8.63
CA SER A 76 18.43 11.96 9.57
C SER A 76 17.76 11.53 10.87
N LEU A 77 18.28 10.45 11.44
CA LEU A 77 17.98 9.93 12.77
C LEU A 77 19.09 10.33 13.76
N ARG A 78 18.69 10.59 15.00
CA ARG A 78 19.56 11.02 16.11
C ARG A 78 20.52 9.91 16.55
N GLY A 79 21.73 10.30 16.93
CA GLY A 79 22.67 9.45 17.66
C GLY A 79 22.49 9.53 19.18
N THR A 80 23.27 8.77 19.94
CA THR A 80 23.22 8.63 21.40
C THR A 80 23.35 9.96 22.15
N GLU A 81 24.07 10.93 21.61
CA GLU A 81 24.22 12.27 22.18
C GLU A 81 22.97 13.14 21.99
N GLU A 82 22.26 12.96 20.89
CA GLU A 82 21.17 13.83 20.44
C GLU A 82 19.78 13.31 20.82
N ILE A 83 19.68 12.01 21.12
CA ILE A 83 18.44 11.36 21.54
C ILE A 83 17.95 11.97 22.86
N GLY A 84 16.65 12.24 22.94
CA GLY A 84 16.01 12.81 24.13
C GLY A 84 14.49 12.77 24.03
N TRP A 85 13.82 13.26 25.07
CA TRP A 85 12.36 13.26 25.14
C TRP A 85 11.77 14.27 24.14
N LEU A 86 10.67 13.88 23.49
CA LEU A 86 9.97 14.70 22.52
C LEU A 86 9.56 16.06 23.12
N THR A 87 9.10 16.06 24.37
CA THR A 87 8.70 17.27 25.10
C THR A 87 9.83 18.26 25.29
N ASP A 88 11.06 17.79 25.43
CA ASP A 88 12.22 18.62 25.71
C ASP A 88 12.84 19.16 24.42
N LEU A 89 12.87 18.34 23.38
CA LEU A 89 13.53 18.65 22.12
C LEU A 89 12.62 19.39 21.14
N GLU A 90 11.34 19.03 21.09
CA GLU A 90 10.37 19.52 20.11
C GLU A 90 9.00 19.78 20.77
N PRO A 91 8.93 20.72 21.75
CA PRO A 91 7.72 20.94 22.57
C PRO A 91 6.48 21.26 21.75
N MET A 92 6.63 21.97 20.62
CA MET A 92 5.51 22.27 19.72
C MET A 92 4.83 21.01 19.19
N TRP A 93 5.59 19.95 18.90
CA TRP A 93 5.04 18.69 18.41
C TRP A 93 4.37 17.88 19.53
N ALA A 94 4.82 18.04 20.78
CA ALA A 94 4.15 17.47 21.95
C ALA A 94 2.84 18.21 22.29
N GLU A 95 2.81 19.54 22.12
CA GLU A 95 1.67 20.39 22.48
C GLU A 95 0.55 20.43 21.41
N THR A 96 0.89 20.28 20.12
CA THR A 96 -0.06 20.38 19.00
C THR A 96 -1.23 19.39 19.11
N TRP A 97 -1.09 18.34 19.91
CA TRP A 97 -2.10 17.29 20.10
C TRP A 97 -2.84 17.39 21.44
N VAL A 98 -2.69 18.49 22.16
CA VAL A 98 -3.45 18.82 23.39
C VAL A 98 -4.69 19.69 23.07
N ASP A 99 -4.99 19.94 21.78
CA ASP A 99 -6.09 20.85 21.41
C ASP A 99 -7.48 20.25 21.71
N ARG A 100 -8.26 20.98 22.51
CA ARG A 100 -9.40 20.50 23.32
C ARG A 100 -10.69 20.22 22.53
N GLU A 101 -10.72 20.46 21.22
CA GLU A 101 -11.90 20.25 20.38
C GLU A 101 -11.86 18.95 19.55
N VAL A 102 -10.70 18.30 19.41
CA VAL A 102 -10.55 17.02 18.72
C VAL A 102 -10.01 15.98 19.71
N LYS A 103 -10.82 14.97 20.00
CA LYS A 103 -10.70 14.03 21.12
C LYS A 103 -9.53 13.01 20.98
N TYR A 104 -8.32 13.45 20.70
CA TYR A 104 -7.11 12.63 20.74
C TYR A 104 -6.13 13.26 21.73
N GLU A 105 -6.35 13.03 23.03
CA GLU A 105 -5.20 13.02 23.93
C GLU A 105 -4.33 11.85 23.44
N ASP A 106 -3.18 12.15 22.85
CA ASP A 106 -2.16 11.12 22.63
C ASP A 106 -1.19 11.16 23.82
N PRO A 107 -1.46 10.42 24.90
CA PRO A 107 -0.55 10.34 26.04
C PRO A 107 0.81 9.72 25.68
N ALA A 108 0.97 9.15 24.47
CA ALA A 108 2.26 8.64 24.00
C ALA A 108 3.25 9.79 23.76
N ALA A 109 2.85 10.88 23.11
CA ALA A 109 3.77 11.94 22.71
C ALA A 109 4.51 12.59 23.90
N ALA A 110 3.82 12.77 25.02
CA ALA A 110 4.38 13.40 26.23
C ALA A 110 5.48 12.59 26.92
N ARG A 111 5.55 11.28 26.65
CA ARG A 111 6.56 10.36 27.22
C ARG A 111 7.43 9.71 26.16
N SER A 112 7.33 10.15 24.91
CA SER A 112 7.98 9.52 23.78
C SER A 112 9.41 10.01 23.59
N LEU A 113 10.27 9.08 23.17
CA LEU A 113 11.65 9.33 22.83
C LEU A 113 11.75 9.78 21.36
N LEU A 114 12.21 11.01 21.11
CA LEU A 114 12.37 11.53 19.75
C LEU A 114 13.61 10.92 19.10
N ILE A 115 13.42 10.27 17.95
CA ILE A 115 14.52 9.62 17.20
C ILE A 115 14.83 10.31 15.87
N SER A 116 13.91 11.10 15.30
CA SER A 116 14.21 11.93 14.13
C SER A 116 15.02 13.17 14.52
N LEU A 117 16.11 13.42 13.81
CA LEU A 117 16.89 14.65 13.95
C LEU A 117 16.42 15.72 12.96
N ARG A 118 16.23 15.32 11.69
CA ARG A 118 15.72 16.20 10.64
C ARG A 118 14.68 15.45 9.81
N ALA A 119 13.49 16.04 9.70
CA ALA A 119 12.38 15.46 8.95
C ALA A 119 11.49 16.55 8.31
N ASP A 120 10.78 16.20 7.25
CA ASP A 120 9.94 17.11 6.47
C ASP A 120 8.59 17.37 7.16
N ALA A 121 8.53 18.46 7.92
CA ALA A 121 7.34 18.94 8.61
C ALA A 121 6.64 17.83 9.44
N GLY A 122 7.46 17.07 10.19
CA GLY A 122 7.02 15.97 11.05
C GLY A 122 8.10 15.45 11.99
N VAL A 123 7.73 14.47 12.81
CA VAL A 123 8.61 13.83 13.80
C VAL A 123 8.39 12.31 13.84
N VAL A 124 9.41 11.59 14.27
CA VAL A 124 9.40 10.14 14.48
C VAL A 124 9.90 9.85 15.89
N TYR A 125 9.15 9.07 16.65
CA TYR A 125 9.42 8.83 18.07
C TYR A 125 9.04 7.42 18.51
N LEU A 126 9.57 6.99 19.66
CA LEU A 126 9.30 5.68 20.28
C LEU A 126 8.56 5.87 21.60
N ASP A 127 7.51 5.10 21.86
CA ASP A 127 6.74 5.18 23.10
C ASP A 127 7.16 4.09 24.13
N PRO A 128 7.85 4.44 25.23
CA PRO A 128 8.23 3.49 26.28
C PRO A 128 7.05 2.90 27.05
N GLY A 129 5.83 3.41 26.89
CA GLY A 129 4.64 2.86 27.52
C GLY A 129 3.73 2.06 26.57
N ASP A 130 4.14 1.86 25.31
CA ASP A 130 3.50 0.96 24.35
C ASP A 130 4.52 -0.10 23.95
N VAL A 131 4.61 -1.15 24.78
CA VAL A 131 5.65 -2.17 24.71
C VAL A 131 5.02 -3.52 24.42
N ASP A 132 5.58 -4.24 23.44
CA ASP A 132 5.13 -5.58 23.08
C ASP A 132 5.74 -6.68 23.97
N GLU A 133 5.35 -7.94 23.73
CA GLU A 133 5.83 -9.10 24.48
C GLU A 133 7.35 -9.35 24.34
N ARG A 134 8.01 -8.72 23.35
CA ARG A 134 9.45 -8.84 23.10
C ARG A 134 10.25 -7.70 23.74
N GLY A 135 9.57 -6.75 24.39
CA GLY A 135 10.20 -5.53 24.92
C GLY A 135 10.45 -4.47 23.84
N GLU A 136 9.91 -4.62 22.64
CA GLU A 136 9.98 -3.59 21.62
C GLU A 136 8.97 -2.49 21.92
N TRP A 137 9.39 -1.24 21.73
CA TRP A 137 8.52 -0.08 21.86
C TRP A 137 7.90 0.23 20.51
N ALA A 138 6.61 0.54 20.52
CA ALA A 138 5.94 1.02 19.32
C ALA A 138 6.59 2.31 18.83
N ALA A 139 6.79 2.37 17.52
CA ALA A 139 7.30 3.55 16.84
C ALA A 139 6.14 4.31 16.21
N TYR A 140 6.18 5.63 16.31
CA TYR A 140 5.17 6.51 15.75
C TYR A 140 5.82 7.50 14.81
N ASP A 141 5.12 7.88 13.75
CA ASP A 141 5.46 9.07 13.00
C ASP A 141 4.25 9.95 12.75
N VAL A 142 4.51 11.24 12.61
CA VAL A 142 3.50 12.23 12.26
C VAL A 142 4.11 13.22 11.29
N PHE A 143 3.40 13.48 10.20
CA PHE A 143 3.77 14.49 9.21
C PHE A 143 2.55 15.37 8.96
N SER A 144 2.70 16.69 9.11
CA SER A 144 1.58 17.64 9.02
C SER A 144 0.83 17.56 7.68
N TRP A 145 1.53 17.25 6.59
CA TRP A 145 0.96 17.11 5.25
C TRP A 145 0.14 15.81 5.04
N ARG A 146 0.21 14.82 5.95
CA ARG A 146 -0.66 13.62 5.86
C ARG A 146 -2.11 13.92 6.26
N ALA A 147 -2.36 15.03 6.96
CA ALA A 147 -3.68 15.42 7.47
C ALA A 147 -4.40 14.27 8.23
N ARG A 148 -3.62 13.46 8.97
CA ARG A 148 -4.06 12.38 9.85
C ARG A 148 -3.22 12.42 11.12
N GLY A 149 -3.74 11.79 12.18
CA GLY A 149 -2.99 11.63 13.44
C GLY A 149 -1.75 10.74 13.28
N PRO A 150 -1.00 10.53 14.38
CA PRO A 150 0.19 9.69 14.38
C PRO A 150 -0.09 8.28 13.84
N GLU A 151 0.82 7.76 13.04
CA GLU A 151 0.75 6.39 12.52
C GLU A 151 1.64 5.48 13.36
N ARG A 152 1.02 4.45 13.96
CA ARG A 152 1.69 3.48 14.83
C ARG A 152 2.33 2.35 14.01
N HIS A 153 3.54 1.96 14.41
CA HIS A 153 4.30 0.81 13.93
C HIS A 153 4.73 -0.03 15.13
N ASP A 154 4.78 -1.35 15.00
CA ASP A 154 4.96 -2.26 16.14
C ASP A 154 6.34 -2.18 16.83
N SER A 155 7.36 -1.69 16.13
CA SER A 155 8.72 -1.57 16.67
C SER A 155 9.54 -0.55 15.87
N PHE A 156 10.69 -0.14 16.41
CA PHE A 156 11.70 0.61 15.66
C PHE A 156 12.15 -0.15 14.40
N HIS A 157 12.32 -1.48 14.49
CA HIS A 157 12.64 -2.29 13.32
C HIS A 157 11.58 -2.18 12.22
N GLU A 158 10.30 -2.37 12.55
CA GLU A 158 9.21 -2.25 11.56
C GLU A 158 9.17 -0.85 10.95
N LYS A 159 9.50 0.17 11.74
CA LYS A 159 9.59 1.55 11.26
C LYS A 159 10.71 1.77 10.24
N MET A 160 11.90 1.24 10.51
CA MET A 160 13.02 1.29 9.57
C MET A 160 12.71 0.53 8.29
N TYR A 161 12.07 -0.64 8.40
CA TYR A 161 11.63 -1.39 7.24
C TYR A 161 10.56 -0.63 6.44
N HIS A 162 9.64 0.07 7.11
CA HIS A 162 8.67 0.95 6.47
C HIS A 162 9.35 2.10 5.70
N PHE A 163 10.37 2.75 6.28
CA PHE A 163 11.13 3.77 5.56
C PHE A 163 11.84 3.23 4.33
N TYR A 164 12.42 2.04 4.43
CA TYR A 164 13.04 1.36 3.30
C TYR A 164 12.04 1.02 2.18
N ALA A 165 10.87 0.49 2.54
CA ALA A 165 9.81 0.23 1.56
C ALA A 165 9.31 1.54 0.89
N GLY A 166 9.17 2.62 1.67
CA GLY A 166 8.82 3.95 1.16
C GLY A 166 9.84 4.52 0.16
N PHE A 167 11.13 4.38 0.47
CA PHE A 167 12.24 4.68 -0.44
C PHE A 167 12.08 3.94 -1.78
N HIS A 168 11.85 2.62 -1.75
CA HIS A 168 11.60 1.85 -2.97
C HIS A 168 10.35 2.26 -3.74
N ALA A 169 9.30 2.66 -3.02
CA ALA A 169 8.04 3.06 -3.63
C ALA A 169 8.15 4.39 -4.39
N LEU A 170 8.92 5.33 -3.85
CA LEU A 170 9.06 6.69 -4.37
C LEU A 170 10.23 6.83 -5.34
N ASP A 171 11.42 6.35 -4.98
CA ASP A 171 12.64 6.53 -5.77
C ASP A 171 12.81 5.45 -6.84
N ARG A 172 12.16 4.29 -6.67
CA ARG A 172 12.13 3.17 -7.63
C ARG A 172 13.52 2.78 -8.17
N PRO A 173 14.52 2.53 -7.30
CA PRO A 173 15.85 2.12 -7.73
C PRO A 173 15.81 0.83 -8.57
N ARG A 174 16.57 0.81 -9.67
CA ARG A 174 16.75 -0.41 -10.49
C ARG A 174 17.81 -1.31 -9.86
N CYS A 175 17.40 -2.08 -8.85
CA CYS A 175 18.29 -2.81 -7.96
C CYS A 175 17.88 -4.29 -7.79
N GLU A 176 18.59 -5.01 -6.92
CA GLU A 176 18.30 -6.41 -6.62
C GLU A 176 16.94 -6.57 -5.91
N THR A 177 16.65 -5.76 -4.89
CA THR A 177 15.38 -5.81 -4.16
C THR A 177 14.18 -5.63 -5.08
N GLN A 178 14.28 -4.77 -6.09
CA GLN A 178 13.24 -4.61 -7.11
C GLN A 178 13.00 -5.91 -7.89
N ARG A 179 14.07 -6.60 -8.33
CA ARG A 179 13.96 -7.87 -9.06
C ARG A 179 13.44 -9.01 -8.18
N GLU A 180 13.90 -9.08 -6.93
CA GLU A 180 13.42 -10.04 -5.93
C GLU A 180 11.91 -9.89 -5.72
N TRP A 181 11.41 -8.66 -5.57
CA TRP A 181 9.98 -8.40 -5.43
C TRP A 181 9.18 -8.75 -6.69
N ASP A 182 9.67 -8.40 -7.88
CA ASP A 182 8.95 -8.70 -9.13
C ASP A 182 8.82 -10.22 -9.35
N ALA A 183 9.87 -10.99 -9.04
CA ALA A 183 9.82 -12.46 -9.07
C ALA A 183 8.86 -13.02 -8.01
N THR A 184 8.92 -12.50 -6.78
CA THR A 184 8.05 -12.93 -5.68
C THR A 184 6.57 -12.65 -5.99
N VAL A 185 6.27 -11.53 -6.64
CA VAL A 185 4.92 -11.17 -7.10
C VAL A 185 4.43 -12.13 -8.17
N GLU A 186 5.28 -12.53 -9.12
CA GLU A 186 4.91 -13.52 -10.13
C GLU A 186 4.62 -14.89 -9.51
N ASP A 187 5.45 -15.36 -8.57
CA ASP A 187 5.21 -16.61 -7.86
C ASP A 187 3.89 -16.59 -7.08
N ALA A 188 3.60 -15.48 -6.40
CA ALA A 188 2.35 -15.27 -5.68
C ALA A 188 1.13 -15.20 -6.60
N ARG A 189 1.28 -14.64 -7.81
CA ARG A 189 0.23 -14.62 -8.85
C ARG A 189 -0.11 -16.05 -9.28
N LEU A 190 0.90 -16.86 -9.59
CA LEU A 190 0.69 -18.27 -9.94
C LEU A 190 0.10 -19.08 -8.79
N ALA A 191 0.52 -18.83 -7.55
CA ALA A 191 -0.07 -19.43 -6.35
C ALA A 191 -1.56 -19.07 -6.19
N SER A 192 -1.92 -17.81 -6.47
CA SER A 192 -3.33 -17.35 -6.45
C SER A 192 -4.20 -18.10 -7.47
N LEU A 193 -3.67 -18.38 -8.66
CA LEU A 193 -4.37 -19.15 -9.69
C LEU A 193 -4.55 -20.62 -9.28
N ARG A 194 -3.61 -21.19 -8.51
CA ARG A 194 -3.75 -22.53 -7.92
C ARG A 194 -4.70 -22.61 -6.72
N GLY A 195 -5.26 -21.48 -6.28
CA GLY A 195 -6.19 -21.43 -5.14
C GLY A 195 -5.55 -21.09 -3.79
N GLU A 196 -4.29 -20.68 -3.73
CA GLU A 196 -3.71 -20.16 -2.50
C GLU A 196 -4.23 -18.73 -2.23
N VAL A 197 -4.73 -18.45 -1.02
CA VAL A 197 -5.34 -17.15 -0.69
C VAL A 197 -4.45 -16.32 0.23
N ASP A 198 -4.12 -16.82 1.43
CA ASP A 198 -3.49 -15.99 2.46
C ASP A 198 -2.05 -15.60 2.13
N ARG A 199 -1.26 -16.54 1.59
CA ARG A 199 0.13 -16.28 1.22
C ARG A 199 0.21 -15.22 0.12
N PRO A 200 -0.50 -15.32 -1.03
CA PRO A 200 -0.47 -14.27 -2.03
C PRO A 200 -0.99 -12.92 -1.53
N LEU A 201 -2.05 -12.89 -0.71
CA LEU A 201 -2.54 -11.65 -0.09
C LEU A 201 -1.44 -10.92 0.68
N ALA A 202 -0.72 -11.64 1.55
CA ALA A 202 0.36 -11.07 2.35
C ALA A 202 1.51 -10.58 1.45
N VAL A 203 1.91 -11.37 0.46
CA VAL A 203 2.96 -10.99 -0.50
C VAL A 203 2.58 -9.74 -1.28
N PHE A 204 1.38 -9.68 -1.84
CA PHE A 204 0.95 -8.52 -2.62
C PHE A 204 0.82 -7.27 -1.76
N ALA A 205 0.33 -7.39 -0.52
CA ALA A 205 0.29 -6.28 0.44
C ALA A 205 1.70 -5.76 0.74
N GLN A 206 2.66 -6.65 0.96
CA GLN A 206 4.04 -6.26 1.23
C GLN A 206 4.71 -5.63 0.00
N ALA A 207 4.58 -6.24 -1.17
CA ALA A 207 5.12 -5.70 -2.42
C ALA A 207 4.50 -4.34 -2.79
N ALA A 208 3.22 -4.12 -2.49
CA ALA A 208 2.57 -2.82 -2.66
C ALA A 208 3.24 -1.72 -1.80
N ARG A 209 3.74 -2.05 -0.59
CA ARG A 209 4.51 -1.10 0.24
C ARG A 209 5.82 -0.66 -0.43
N PHE A 210 6.42 -1.51 -1.26
CA PHE A 210 7.60 -1.21 -2.10
C PHE A 210 7.23 -0.53 -3.43
N GLY A 211 5.99 -0.04 -3.57
CA GLY A 211 5.48 0.61 -4.77
C GLY A 211 5.46 -0.28 -6.00
N ARG A 212 5.30 -1.60 -5.83
CA ARG A 212 5.04 -2.51 -6.94
C ARG A 212 3.60 -2.32 -7.41
N ASP A 213 3.42 -1.56 -8.50
CA ASP A 213 2.09 -1.17 -9.01
C ASP A 213 1.27 -2.42 -9.41
N ARG A 214 1.92 -3.41 -10.03
CA ARG A 214 1.31 -4.71 -10.39
C ARG A 214 0.74 -5.44 -9.17
N ALA A 215 1.52 -5.52 -8.08
CA ALA A 215 1.09 -6.19 -6.85
C ALA A 215 -0.11 -5.49 -6.21
N SER A 216 -0.15 -4.15 -6.26
CA SER A 216 -1.29 -3.37 -5.79
C SER A 216 -2.59 -3.73 -6.54
N PHE A 217 -2.50 -3.98 -7.85
CA PHE A 217 -3.65 -4.37 -8.65
C PHE A 217 -4.09 -5.83 -8.40
N LEU A 218 -3.14 -6.75 -8.23
CA LEU A 218 -3.45 -8.15 -7.85
C LEU A 218 -4.10 -8.20 -6.45
N LEU A 219 -3.56 -7.45 -5.48
CA LEU A 219 -4.15 -7.30 -4.15
C LEU A 219 -5.57 -6.73 -4.21
N PHE A 220 -5.80 -5.72 -5.04
CA PHE A 220 -7.11 -5.12 -5.26
C PHE A 220 -8.13 -6.16 -5.73
N GLN A 221 -7.76 -7.04 -6.66
CA GLN A 221 -8.66 -8.09 -7.14
C GLN A 221 -9.09 -9.04 -6.01
N MET A 222 -8.13 -9.51 -5.20
CA MET A 222 -8.43 -10.41 -4.09
C MET A 222 -9.26 -9.74 -3.00
N ARG A 223 -8.88 -8.52 -2.57
CA ARG A 223 -9.62 -7.76 -1.55
C ARG A 223 -11.05 -7.43 -1.99
N THR A 224 -11.25 -7.20 -3.29
CA THR A 224 -12.58 -6.97 -3.87
C THR A 224 -13.50 -8.17 -3.65
N LEU A 225 -13.04 -9.40 -3.98
CA LEU A 225 -13.83 -10.61 -3.71
C LEU A 225 -14.01 -10.90 -2.22
N LEU A 226 -13.01 -10.63 -1.40
CA LEU A 226 -13.09 -10.80 0.06
C LEU A 226 -13.95 -9.74 0.76
N ARG A 227 -14.37 -8.69 0.03
CA ARG A 227 -15.14 -7.56 0.56
C ARG A 227 -14.49 -6.89 1.78
N SER A 228 -13.17 -6.81 1.77
CA SER A 228 -12.41 -6.18 2.86
C SER A 228 -12.80 -4.71 3.00
N GLU A 229 -13.14 -4.28 4.22
CA GLU A 229 -13.61 -2.92 4.53
C GLU A 229 -12.53 -1.84 4.26
N ASP A 230 -11.25 -2.21 4.39
CA ASP A 230 -10.10 -1.35 4.07
C ASP A 230 -9.96 -1.08 2.56
N GLY A 231 -10.58 -1.94 1.76
CA GLY A 231 -10.59 -1.91 0.31
C GLY A 231 -11.88 -1.32 -0.26
N GLY A 232 -12.29 -0.13 0.21
CA GLY A 232 -13.24 0.68 -0.54
C GLY A 232 -12.88 0.65 -2.03
N LEU A 233 -13.87 0.72 -2.94
CA LEU A 233 -13.78 0.56 -4.41
C LEU A 233 -12.85 1.58 -5.14
N PHE A 234 -11.81 2.02 -4.45
CA PHE A 234 -10.74 2.86 -4.87
C PHE A 234 -9.51 1.98 -5.09
N TYR A 235 -9.34 1.50 -6.32
CA TYR A 235 -7.98 1.32 -6.81
C TYR A 235 -7.38 2.73 -6.86
N PRO A 236 -6.38 3.06 -6.01
CA PRO A 236 -5.66 4.30 -6.17
C PRO A 236 -4.85 4.15 -7.45
N ARG A 237 -5.43 4.51 -8.60
CA ARG A 237 -4.59 4.89 -9.73
C ARG A 237 -3.81 6.09 -9.21
N PRO A 238 -2.47 6.03 -9.07
CA PRO A 238 -1.75 7.26 -8.82
C PRO A 238 -2.10 8.15 -10.00
N THR A 239 -2.75 9.29 -9.73
CA THR A 239 -3.02 10.32 -10.73
C THR A 239 -1.73 11.07 -11.09
N LYS A 240 -0.61 10.34 -11.19
CA LYS A 240 0.60 10.82 -11.85
C LYS A 240 0.62 10.18 -13.22
N SER A 241 0.29 10.99 -14.21
CA SER A 241 0.55 10.76 -15.63
C SER A 241 2.06 10.84 -15.95
N ASP A 242 2.92 10.46 -15.00
CA ASP A 242 4.35 10.48 -15.21
C ASP A 242 4.77 9.10 -15.68
N ASP A 243 5.71 9.08 -16.62
CA ASP A 243 6.32 7.95 -17.32
C ASP A 243 7.12 7.00 -16.39
N THR A 244 6.78 6.99 -15.10
CA THR A 244 7.53 6.37 -14.00
C THR A 244 6.80 5.19 -13.35
N GLY A 245 5.59 4.85 -13.82
CA GLY A 245 4.85 3.64 -13.44
C GLY A 245 5.67 2.36 -13.66
N SER A 246 5.67 1.43 -12.71
CA SER A 246 6.40 0.16 -12.83
C SER A 246 5.60 -0.86 -13.64
N TRP A 247 4.31 -0.58 -13.84
CA TRP A 247 3.35 -1.42 -14.53
C TRP A 247 2.15 -0.58 -14.99
N THR A 248 1.56 -0.95 -16.12
CA THR A 248 0.39 -0.28 -16.70
C THR A 248 -0.76 -1.26 -16.75
N LEU A 249 -1.94 -0.83 -16.27
CA LEU A 249 -3.16 -1.60 -16.40
C LEU A 249 -3.63 -1.62 -17.86
N ASP A 250 -3.77 -2.83 -18.39
CA ASP A 250 -4.35 -3.09 -19.71
C ASP A 250 -5.76 -2.49 -19.85
N GLU A 251 -6.04 -1.89 -21.01
CA GLU A 251 -7.30 -1.16 -21.25
C GLU A 251 -8.51 -2.10 -21.30
N ASP A 252 -8.35 -3.30 -21.86
CA ASP A 252 -9.43 -4.28 -21.97
C ASP A 252 -9.73 -4.91 -20.60
N LEU A 253 -8.69 -5.19 -19.81
CA LEU A 253 -8.83 -5.63 -18.42
C LEU A 253 -9.52 -4.57 -17.56
N PHE A 254 -9.14 -3.29 -17.72
CA PHE A 254 -9.83 -2.19 -17.04
C PHE A 254 -11.30 -2.09 -17.44
N ALA A 255 -11.58 -2.10 -18.75
CA ALA A 255 -12.93 -1.96 -19.28
C ALA A 255 -13.84 -3.13 -18.88
N THR A 256 -13.30 -4.34 -18.79
CA THR A 256 -14.07 -5.55 -18.50
C THR A 256 -14.22 -5.81 -17.01
N GLN A 257 -13.16 -5.62 -16.21
CA GLN A 257 -13.17 -6.02 -14.80
C GLN A 257 -13.39 -4.85 -13.83
N VAL A 258 -12.77 -3.69 -14.08
CA VAL A 258 -12.77 -2.57 -13.12
C VAL A 258 -13.91 -1.59 -13.38
N LEU A 259 -14.16 -1.27 -14.64
CA LEU A 259 -15.16 -0.30 -15.05
C LEU A 259 -16.59 -0.65 -14.60
N PRO A 260 -17.06 -1.91 -14.68
CA PRO A 260 -18.38 -2.28 -14.19
C PRO A 260 -18.54 -2.05 -12.69
N LEU A 261 -17.51 -2.33 -11.89
CA LEU A 261 -17.50 -2.14 -10.44
C LEU A 261 -17.61 -0.66 -10.06
N LEU A 262 -16.81 0.20 -10.70
CA LEU A 262 -16.87 1.65 -10.48
C LEU A 262 -18.25 2.20 -10.83
N SER A 263 -18.87 1.69 -11.91
CA SER A 263 -20.22 2.06 -12.32
C SER A 263 -21.27 1.65 -11.28
N ALA A 264 -21.19 0.42 -10.75
CA ALA A 264 -22.08 -0.07 -9.69
C ALA A 264 -21.93 0.73 -8.38
N ALA A 265 -20.70 0.98 -7.93
CA ALA A 265 -20.39 1.77 -6.73
C ALA A 265 -21.02 3.16 -6.79
N ARG A 266 -20.87 3.84 -7.93
CA ARG A 266 -21.41 5.18 -8.17
C ARG A 266 -22.93 5.22 -8.07
N GLN A 267 -23.60 4.20 -8.59
CA GLN A 267 -25.06 4.12 -8.51
C GLN A 267 -25.52 3.93 -7.06
N GLN A 268 -24.82 3.10 -6.29
CA GLN A 268 -25.11 2.90 -4.88
C GLN A 268 -24.96 4.21 -4.10
N ALA A 269 -23.85 4.93 -4.29
CA ALA A 269 -23.63 6.24 -3.66
C ALA A 269 -24.72 7.27 -4.02
N ARG A 270 -25.16 7.31 -5.29
CA ARG A 270 -26.27 8.19 -5.73
C ARG A 270 -27.61 7.83 -5.07
N ARG A 271 -27.89 6.54 -4.88
CA ARG A 271 -29.15 6.07 -4.27
C ARG A 271 -29.28 6.44 -2.80
N PHE A 272 -28.16 6.50 -2.07
CA PHE A 272 -28.15 6.83 -0.64
C PHE A 272 -27.99 8.34 -0.36
N GLY A 273 -28.08 9.21 -1.37
CA GLY A 273 -28.01 10.67 -1.18
C GLY A 273 -26.65 11.18 -0.68
N SER A 274 -25.64 10.30 -0.56
CA SER A 274 -24.29 10.68 -0.15
C SER A 274 -23.52 11.21 -1.36
N ASP A 275 -23.86 12.42 -1.82
CA ASP A 275 -23.01 13.17 -2.78
C ASP A 275 -21.80 13.82 -2.06
N SER A 276 -21.35 13.19 -0.96
CA SER A 276 -20.20 13.57 -0.14
C SER A 276 -18.86 13.08 -0.70
N MET A 277 -18.85 12.50 -1.92
CA MET A 277 -17.63 12.42 -2.71
C MET A 277 -17.32 13.82 -3.26
N PRO A 278 -16.17 14.44 -2.92
CA PRO A 278 -15.89 15.80 -3.35
C PRO A 278 -16.03 15.94 -4.86
N ARG A 279 -16.68 17.02 -5.33
CA ARG A 279 -16.83 17.35 -6.75
C ARG A 279 -15.50 17.35 -7.52
N SER A 280 -14.37 17.60 -6.85
CA SER A 280 -13.03 17.45 -7.43
C SER A 280 -12.65 16.00 -7.76
N ARG A 281 -13.22 14.99 -7.08
CA ARG A 281 -13.10 13.56 -7.36
C ARG A 281 -14.12 13.06 -8.41
N GLN A 282 -15.30 13.70 -8.51
CA GLN A 282 -16.19 13.55 -9.68
C GLN A 282 -15.48 13.92 -10.98
N ASP A 283 -14.54 14.87 -10.89
CA ASP A 283 -13.79 15.37 -12.02
C ASP A 283 -12.45 14.64 -12.29
N ARG A 284 -11.86 13.87 -11.37
CA ARG A 284 -10.59 13.14 -11.65
C ARG A 284 -10.75 11.83 -12.42
N GLY A 285 -11.91 11.18 -12.38
CA GLY A 285 -12.29 10.18 -13.40
C GLY A 285 -12.64 10.82 -14.76
N SER A 286 -12.63 12.15 -14.83
CA SER A 286 -13.09 13.00 -15.92
C SER A 286 -12.02 13.99 -16.43
N GLN A 287 -10.85 14.10 -15.78
CA GLN A 287 -9.83 15.09 -16.06
C GLN A 287 -8.56 14.41 -16.58
N ARG A 288 -8.42 14.47 -17.91
CA ARG A 288 -7.16 14.56 -18.66
C ARG A 288 -6.24 13.33 -18.60
N VAL A 289 -6.69 12.21 -19.17
CA VAL A 289 -5.73 11.40 -19.94
C VAL A 289 -5.67 12.05 -21.32
N LYS A 290 -4.69 12.94 -21.52
CA LYS A 290 -4.31 13.36 -22.87
C LYS A 290 -3.42 12.26 -23.44
N TYR A 291 -3.98 11.38 -24.26
CA TYR A 291 -3.13 10.64 -25.19
C TYR A 291 -2.69 11.63 -26.27
N GLN A 292 -1.44 12.05 -26.19
CA GLN A 292 -0.79 12.79 -27.26
C GLN A 292 -0.01 11.75 -28.07
N PHE A 293 -0.57 11.32 -29.20
CA PHE A 293 0.18 10.50 -30.14
C PHE A 293 1.36 11.34 -30.67
N PRO A 294 2.59 10.83 -30.69
CA PRO A 294 3.69 11.55 -31.30
C PRO A 294 3.47 11.56 -32.82
N GLY A 295 3.08 12.71 -33.38
CA GLY A 295 3.17 12.95 -34.82
C GLY A 295 2.09 13.79 -35.47
N ASP A 296 0.88 13.89 -34.90
CA ASP A 296 -0.18 14.70 -35.50
C ASP A 296 -0.84 15.61 -34.46
N GLY A 297 -0.78 16.92 -34.67
CA GLY A 297 -1.36 17.93 -33.77
C GLY A 297 -2.89 17.93 -33.70
N ARG A 298 -3.57 16.79 -33.87
CA ARG A 298 -5.02 16.64 -33.85
C ARG A 298 -5.47 16.10 -32.49
N THR A 299 -6.03 16.98 -31.66
CA THR A 299 -6.71 16.59 -30.43
C THR A 299 -8.06 15.96 -30.79
N GLN A 300 -8.13 14.63 -30.91
CA GLN A 300 -9.41 13.96 -31.16
C GLN A 300 -10.19 13.84 -29.84
N ARG A 301 -11.45 14.26 -29.84
CA ARG A 301 -12.36 14.20 -28.68
C ARG A 301 -12.89 12.76 -28.56
N VAL A 302 -12.17 11.89 -27.85
CA VAL A 302 -12.63 10.52 -27.58
C VAL A 302 -13.71 10.57 -26.50
N GLU A 303 -14.92 10.14 -26.82
CA GLU A 303 -15.99 9.94 -25.83
C GLU A 303 -15.56 8.91 -24.79
N ARG A 304 -15.69 9.26 -23.51
CA ARG A 304 -15.04 8.55 -22.39
C ARG A 304 -15.57 7.10 -22.23
N PRO A 305 -14.71 6.12 -21.91
CA PRO A 305 -15.12 4.72 -21.65
C PRO A 305 -16.26 4.58 -20.63
N LEU A 306 -16.25 5.39 -19.56
CA LEU A 306 -17.32 5.44 -18.55
C LEU A 306 -18.68 5.86 -19.13
N GLY A 307 -18.71 6.88 -20.01
CA GLY A 307 -19.93 7.37 -20.63
C GLY A 307 -20.49 6.36 -21.63
N ARG A 308 -19.61 5.70 -22.42
CA ARG A 308 -19.98 4.62 -23.33
C ARG A 308 -20.52 3.39 -22.60
N HIS A 309 -19.85 2.96 -21.53
CA HIS A 309 -20.34 1.87 -20.69
C HIS A 309 -21.68 2.22 -20.07
N GLN A 310 -21.87 3.45 -19.57
CA GLN A 310 -23.14 3.86 -18.98
C GLN A 310 -24.29 3.88 -20.00
N ALA A 311 -24.05 4.36 -21.23
CA ALA A 311 -25.05 4.30 -22.30
C ALA A 311 -25.42 2.85 -22.66
N ARG A 312 -24.43 1.96 -22.76
CA ARG A 312 -24.69 0.52 -23.00
C ARG A 312 -25.51 -0.12 -21.88
N ARG A 313 -25.32 0.29 -20.62
CA ARG A 313 -26.12 -0.23 -19.48
C ARG A 313 -27.60 0.13 -19.55
N GLU A 314 -27.96 1.20 -20.25
CA GLU A 314 -29.35 1.63 -20.41
C GLU A 314 -30.08 0.81 -21.49
N GLU A 315 -29.36 -0.04 -22.23
CA GLU A 315 -29.95 -0.94 -23.21
C GLU A 315 -30.71 -2.10 -22.51
N PRO A 316 -31.92 -2.45 -22.96
CA PRO A 316 -32.75 -3.48 -22.31
C PRO A 316 -32.12 -4.87 -22.23
N ALA A 317 -31.19 -5.19 -23.13
CA ALA A 317 -30.51 -6.48 -23.20
C ALA A 317 -29.13 -6.47 -22.52
N PHE A 318 -28.73 -5.37 -21.88
CA PHE A 318 -27.41 -5.26 -21.28
C PHE A 318 -27.20 -6.28 -20.16
N ARG A 319 -26.10 -7.02 -20.25
CA ARG A 319 -25.56 -7.83 -19.16
C ARG A 319 -24.10 -7.44 -18.92
N VAL A 320 -23.70 -7.50 -17.65
CA VAL A 320 -22.28 -7.30 -17.28
C VAL A 320 -21.49 -8.47 -17.86
N CYS A 321 -20.40 -8.17 -18.56
CA CYS A 321 -19.44 -9.18 -19.00
C CYS A 321 -18.53 -9.55 -17.82
N PHE A 322 -18.45 -10.83 -17.47
CA PHE A 322 -17.67 -11.31 -16.35
C PHE A 322 -16.25 -11.78 -16.73
N GLY A 323 -15.97 -11.97 -18.02
CA GLY A 323 -14.70 -12.53 -18.45
C GLY A 323 -14.76 -13.08 -19.86
N ASP A 324 -14.15 -14.25 -20.05
CA ASP A 324 -14.21 -14.98 -21.30
C ASP A 324 -15.64 -15.44 -21.63
N PRO A 325 -15.98 -15.68 -22.92
CA PRO A 325 -17.35 -15.99 -23.33
C PRO A 325 -17.94 -17.27 -22.72
N GLU A 326 -17.12 -18.30 -22.47
CA GLU A 326 -17.60 -19.58 -21.92
C GLU A 326 -17.99 -19.42 -20.46
N PHE A 327 -17.12 -18.78 -19.67
CA PHE A 327 -17.42 -18.44 -18.28
C PHE A 327 -18.58 -17.46 -18.17
N ASP A 328 -18.62 -16.42 -19.00
CA ASP A 328 -19.70 -15.42 -18.97
C ASP A 328 -21.07 -16.08 -19.16
N ALA A 329 -21.21 -16.94 -20.18
CA ALA A 329 -22.44 -17.68 -20.42
C ALA A 329 -22.82 -18.61 -19.25
N ALA A 330 -21.86 -19.38 -18.73
CA ALA A 330 -22.09 -20.30 -17.62
C ALA A 330 -22.45 -19.56 -16.31
N ALA A 331 -21.78 -18.46 -16.00
CA ALA A 331 -22.05 -17.63 -14.84
C ALA A 331 -23.42 -16.95 -14.94
N HIS A 332 -23.81 -16.43 -16.09
CA HIS A 332 -25.17 -15.89 -16.28
C HIS A 332 -26.24 -16.98 -16.12
N ALA A 333 -26.03 -18.17 -16.68
CA ALA A 333 -26.94 -19.30 -16.49
C ALA A 333 -27.05 -19.73 -15.02
N ALA A 334 -25.95 -19.70 -14.27
CA ALA A 334 -25.93 -19.96 -12.84
C ALA A 334 -26.73 -18.91 -12.06
N LEU A 335 -26.53 -17.62 -12.35
CA LEU A 335 -27.26 -16.53 -11.69
C LEU A 335 -28.75 -16.50 -12.03
N ASP A 336 -29.13 -16.96 -13.23
CA ASP A 336 -30.52 -17.09 -13.65
C ASP A 336 -31.24 -18.28 -12.97
N ALA A 337 -30.50 -19.23 -12.37
CA ALA A 337 -31.05 -20.42 -11.70
C ALA A 337 -31.66 -20.16 -10.31
N GLY A 338 -31.52 -18.95 -9.74
CA GLY A 338 -32.16 -18.58 -8.47
C GLY A 338 -31.50 -19.19 -7.24
N GLU A 339 -32.21 -20.04 -6.49
CA GLU A 339 -31.76 -20.57 -5.19
C GLU A 339 -30.49 -21.43 -5.28
N ASP A 340 -30.30 -22.14 -6.39
CA ASP A 340 -29.11 -22.98 -6.66
C ASP A 340 -27.95 -22.20 -7.32
N ALA A 341 -27.98 -20.87 -7.33
CA ALA A 341 -27.02 -20.07 -8.08
C ALA A 341 -25.57 -20.24 -7.59
N TRP A 342 -25.34 -20.49 -6.29
CA TRP A 342 -23.98 -20.54 -5.74
C TRP A 342 -23.19 -21.78 -6.19
N PRO A 343 -23.65 -23.02 -5.98
CA PRO A 343 -22.92 -24.21 -6.44
C PRO A 343 -22.68 -24.17 -7.95
N ARG A 344 -23.68 -23.74 -8.74
CA ARG A 344 -23.55 -23.62 -10.19
C ARG A 344 -22.54 -22.55 -10.62
N LEU A 345 -22.42 -21.46 -9.88
CA LEU A 345 -21.43 -20.43 -10.16
C LEU A 345 -20.02 -20.92 -9.84
N LEU A 346 -19.84 -21.73 -8.80
CA LEU A 346 -18.57 -22.39 -8.52
C LEU A 346 -18.22 -23.41 -9.60
N ASP A 347 -19.18 -24.24 -10.03
CA ASP A 347 -18.98 -25.19 -11.13
C ASP A 347 -18.59 -24.47 -12.43
N ALA A 348 -19.17 -23.29 -12.69
CA ALA A 348 -18.84 -22.47 -13.85
C ALA A 348 -17.38 -22.01 -13.88
N LEU A 349 -16.68 -21.92 -12.73
CA LEU A 349 -15.27 -21.50 -12.68
C LEU A 349 -14.35 -22.42 -13.47
N VAL A 350 -14.73 -23.67 -13.77
CA VAL A 350 -13.94 -24.57 -14.63
C VAL A 350 -13.71 -23.97 -16.03
N HIS A 351 -14.64 -23.12 -16.48
CA HIS A 351 -14.58 -22.41 -17.76
C HIS A 351 -13.84 -21.08 -17.67
N TRP A 352 -13.63 -20.54 -16.47
CA TRP A 352 -12.98 -19.24 -16.30
C TRP A 352 -11.55 -19.27 -16.80
N ARG A 353 -11.19 -18.28 -17.63
CA ARG A 353 -9.82 -18.05 -18.08
C ARG A 353 -9.40 -16.60 -17.82
N PRO A 354 -8.12 -16.37 -17.46
CA PRO A 354 -7.59 -15.02 -17.37
C PRO A 354 -7.65 -14.35 -18.74
N LEU A 355 -8.12 -13.10 -18.80
CA LEU A 355 -8.16 -12.30 -20.04
C LEU A 355 -6.78 -11.68 -20.36
N HIS A 356 -5.98 -11.52 -19.31
CA HIS A 356 -4.65 -10.94 -19.30
C HIS A 356 -3.84 -11.64 -18.20
N GLU A 357 -2.51 -11.61 -18.27
CA GLU A 357 -1.65 -12.23 -17.25
C GLU A 357 -1.95 -11.71 -15.83
N ASP A 358 -2.39 -10.47 -15.73
CA ASP A 358 -2.73 -9.80 -14.46
C ASP A 358 -4.19 -9.99 -14.03
N HIS A 359 -4.98 -10.81 -14.73
CA HIS A 359 -6.33 -11.19 -14.33
C HIS A 359 -6.26 -12.45 -13.47
N ILE A 360 -6.44 -12.32 -12.15
CA ILE A 360 -6.40 -13.47 -11.22
C ILE A 360 -7.75 -13.83 -10.63
N ALA A 361 -8.75 -12.96 -10.78
CA ALA A 361 -10.10 -13.18 -10.28
C ALA A 361 -11.16 -12.40 -11.08
N PRO A 362 -12.36 -12.99 -11.33
CA PRO A 362 -13.48 -12.34 -12.03
C PRO A 362 -14.20 -11.33 -11.15
N ILE A 363 -13.53 -10.22 -10.82
CA ILE A 363 -14.08 -9.21 -9.92
C ILE A 363 -15.33 -8.52 -10.49
N ALA A 364 -15.52 -8.52 -11.81
CA ALA A 364 -16.72 -8.00 -12.48
C ALA A 364 -18.02 -8.64 -11.99
N LEU A 365 -17.97 -9.86 -11.41
CA LEU A 365 -19.14 -10.49 -10.80
C LEU A 365 -19.82 -9.57 -9.78
N LEU A 366 -19.05 -8.82 -8.98
CA LEU A 366 -19.62 -7.92 -7.98
C LEU A 366 -20.30 -6.67 -8.57
N ALA A 367 -20.22 -6.46 -9.89
CA ALA A 367 -20.98 -5.40 -10.57
C ALA A 367 -22.41 -5.83 -10.94
N ASP A 368 -22.70 -7.13 -11.01
CA ASP A 368 -24.06 -7.66 -11.16
C ASP A 368 -24.73 -7.74 -9.77
N PRO A 369 -25.89 -7.10 -9.55
CA PRO A 369 -26.55 -7.09 -8.25
C PRO A 369 -26.90 -8.48 -7.69
N ARG A 370 -27.11 -9.49 -8.54
CA ARG A 370 -27.43 -10.86 -8.13
C ARG A 370 -26.18 -11.53 -7.57
N ALA A 371 -25.10 -11.50 -8.34
CA ALA A 371 -23.81 -12.03 -7.90
C ALA A 371 -23.27 -11.27 -6.67
N ALA A 372 -23.39 -9.94 -6.64
CA ALA A 372 -22.97 -9.11 -5.50
C ALA A 372 -23.70 -9.41 -4.18
N ARG A 373 -24.95 -9.91 -4.24
CA ARG A 373 -25.68 -10.41 -3.06
C ARG A 373 -25.28 -11.83 -2.68
N LEU A 374 -24.92 -12.63 -3.69
CA LEU A 374 -24.55 -14.02 -3.53
C LEU A 374 -23.16 -14.19 -2.92
N ILE A 375 -22.20 -13.34 -3.34
CA ILE A 375 -20.79 -13.39 -2.94
C ILE A 375 -20.61 -12.62 -1.61
N THR A 376 -20.62 -13.36 -0.51
CA THR A 376 -20.20 -12.91 0.83
C THR A 376 -18.67 -12.99 0.95
N PRO A 377 -18.04 -12.48 2.03
CA PRO A 377 -16.60 -12.64 2.25
C PRO A 377 -16.14 -14.11 2.21
N GLU A 378 -16.90 -15.02 2.83
CA GLU A 378 -16.61 -16.46 2.89
C GLU A 378 -16.68 -17.09 1.50
N ARG A 379 -17.71 -16.73 0.74
CA ARG A 379 -17.92 -17.18 -0.64
C ARG A 379 -16.89 -16.58 -1.60
N GLY A 380 -16.49 -15.33 -1.40
CA GLY A 380 -15.37 -14.71 -2.12
C GLY A 380 -14.05 -15.44 -1.87
N ARG A 381 -13.83 -15.90 -0.63
CA ARG A 381 -12.69 -16.74 -0.27
C ARG A 381 -12.77 -18.12 -0.91
N GLU A 382 -13.94 -18.75 -0.95
CA GLU A 382 -14.17 -20.02 -1.63
C GLU A 382 -13.93 -19.92 -3.15
N LEU A 383 -14.41 -18.82 -3.78
CA LEU A 383 -14.06 -18.49 -5.16
C LEU A 383 -12.55 -18.47 -5.30
N LEU A 384 -11.84 -17.59 -4.57
CA LEU A 384 -10.38 -17.46 -4.65
C LEU A 384 -9.64 -18.77 -4.37
N ALA A 385 -10.15 -19.64 -3.50
CA ALA A 385 -9.55 -20.93 -3.16
C ALA A 385 -9.73 -22.01 -4.24
N THR A 386 -10.63 -21.79 -5.20
CA THR A 386 -10.81 -22.71 -6.33
C THR A 386 -9.64 -22.58 -7.32
N SER A 387 -9.09 -23.69 -7.79
CA SER A 387 -8.03 -23.65 -8.81
C SER A 387 -8.58 -23.13 -10.13
N ARG A 388 -7.86 -22.20 -10.78
CA ARG A 388 -8.25 -21.47 -11.98
C ARG A 388 -7.05 -21.38 -12.94
N GLY A 389 -6.86 -22.41 -13.75
CA GLY A 389 -5.84 -22.46 -14.81
C GLY A 389 -4.45 -22.82 -14.32
#